data_AF-A0A327M5G7-F1
#
_entry.id   AF-A0A327M5G7-F1
#
_cell.length_a   1.000
_cell.length_b   1.000
_cell.length_c   1.000
_cell.angle_alpha   90.00
_cell.angle_beta   90.00
_cell.angle_gamma   90.00
#
_symmetry.space_group_name_H-M   'P 1'
#
loop_
_entity.id
_entity.type
_entity.pdbx_description
1 polymer ?
#
loop_
_entity_poly.entity_id
_entity_poly.type
_entity_poly.pdbx_seq_one_letter_code
_entity_poly.pdbx_strand_id
1 'polypeptide(L)'
;MSPTHTRKGGRLYRYYVSQVLLQGGANDAPHRRLPAGEIEGLVMAQVRALLHQPEVVVGTWRAARVEAPDVTEGEVRDALGRLDPLWDELFPGEHERIVRLLVERVTVGDAGAEIKLNLDGLAGLARDLAAKERVAA
;
A
#
# COMPACT_ATOMS: atom_id res chain seq x y z
N MET A 1 -8.45 -11.83 -1.15
CA MET A 1 -9.15 -11.96 -2.46
C MET A 1 -8.13 -12.39 -3.51
N SER A 2 -8.56 -12.91 -4.66
CA SER A 2 -7.67 -13.34 -5.75
C SER A 2 -7.87 -12.53 -7.02
N PRO A 3 -6.81 -12.12 -7.72
CA PRO A 3 -6.94 -11.43 -8.99
C PRO A 3 -7.51 -12.38 -10.05
N THR A 4 -8.39 -11.87 -10.91
CA THR A 4 -9.01 -12.58 -12.02
C THR A 4 -9.21 -11.61 -13.17
N HIS A 5 -9.24 -12.11 -14.40
CA HIS A 5 -9.51 -11.27 -15.55
C HIS A 5 -10.38 -11.99 -16.58
N THR A 6 -11.06 -11.21 -17.40
CA THR A 6 -11.77 -11.69 -18.59
C THR A 6 -11.47 -10.77 -19.76
N ARG A 7 -11.53 -11.30 -20.99
CA ARG A 7 -11.42 -10.51 -22.21
C ARG A 7 -12.73 -10.59 -22.99
N LYS A 8 -13.27 -9.43 -23.38
CA LYS A 8 -14.48 -9.35 -24.21
C LYS A 8 -14.34 -8.21 -25.22
N GLY A 9 -14.50 -8.52 -26.50
CA GLY A 9 -14.40 -7.52 -27.58
C GLY A 9 -13.07 -6.76 -27.59
N GLY A 10 -11.96 -7.45 -27.35
CA GLY A 10 -10.62 -6.84 -27.29
C GLY A 10 -10.30 -6.09 -25.99
N ARG A 11 -11.27 -5.87 -25.09
CA ARG A 11 -11.07 -5.18 -23.81
C ARG A 11 -10.76 -6.17 -22.69
N LEU A 12 -9.74 -5.86 -21.87
CA LEU A 12 -9.38 -6.58 -20.66
C LEU A 12 -10.17 -6.01 -19.47
N TYR A 13 -10.85 -6.88 -18.73
CA TYR A 13 -11.52 -6.55 -17.49
C TYR A 13 -10.82 -7.28 -16.35
N ARG A 14 -10.38 -6.53 -15.33
CA ARG A 14 -9.65 -7.05 -14.17
C ARG A 14 -10.53 -6.93 -12.94
N TYR A 15 -10.55 -7.99 -12.12
CA TYR A 15 -11.34 -8.07 -10.90
C TYR A 15 -10.57 -8.74 -9.77
N TYR A 16 -10.87 -8.37 -8.53
CA TYR A 16 -10.55 -9.21 -7.37
C TYR A 16 -11.77 -10.02 -6.99
N VAL A 17 -11.58 -11.32 -6.76
CA VAL A 17 -12.65 -12.26 -6.43
C VAL A 17 -12.47 -12.82 -5.03
N SER A 18 -13.56 -12.94 -4.26
CA SER A 18 -13.51 -13.56 -2.93
C SER A 18 -13.15 -15.05 -3.03
N GLN A 19 -12.43 -15.55 -2.03
CA GLN A 19 -12.04 -16.98 -1.97
C GLN A 19 -13.26 -17.88 -1.89
N VAL A 20 -14.30 -17.47 -1.14
CA VAL A 20 -15.57 -18.19 -1.04
C VAL A 20 -16.23 -18.39 -2.41
N LEU A 21 -16.24 -17.36 -3.27
CA LEU A 21 -16.79 -17.50 -4.62
C LEU A 21 -15.94 -18.43 -5.50
N LEU A 22 -14.61 -18.36 -5.40
CA LEU A 22 -13.72 -19.23 -6.16
C LEU A 22 -13.83 -20.71 -5.74
N GLN A 23 -14.15 -20.97 -4.48
CA GLN A 23 -14.34 -22.32 -3.94
C GLN A 23 -15.76 -22.87 -4.15
N GLY A 24 -16.59 -22.19 -4.95
CA GLY A 24 -17.94 -22.67 -5.29
C GLY A 24 -19.01 -22.39 -4.24
N GLY A 25 -18.76 -21.49 -3.28
CA GLY A 25 -19.76 -21.05 -2.32
C GLY A 25 -20.95 -20.35 -2.99
N ALA A 26 -22.09 -20.31 -2.29
CA ALA A 26 -23.34 -19.65 -2.70
C ALA A 26 -23.09 -18.25 -3.26
N ASN A 27 -23.91 -17.73 -4.21
CA ASN A 27 -23.70 -16.47 -4.94
C ASN A 27 -24.31 -15.19 -4.30
N ASP A 28 -24.71 -15.22 -3.03
CA ASP A 28 -25.41 -14.19 -2.25
C ASP A 28 -24.56 -13.24 -1.35
N ALA A 29 -23.47 -13.69 -0.73
CA ALA A 29 -22.49 -12.88 0.01
C ALA A 29 -22.05 -11.54 -0.68
N PRO A 30 -21.87 -10.46 0.11
CA PRO A 30 -21.44 -9.15 -0.36
C PRO A 30 -19.95 -9.12 -0.80
N HIS A 31 -19.58 -8.13 -1.63
CA HIS A 31 -18.20 -7.84 -2.08
C HIS A 31 -17.42 -8.97 -2.79
N ARG A 32 -18.13 -9.90 -3.45
CA ARG A 32 -17.52 -11.03 -4.20
C ARG A 32 -16.54 -10.65 -5.29
N ARG A 33 -16.86 -9.60 -6.04
CA ARG A 33 -16.10 -9.16 -7.21
C ARG A 33 -15.93 -7.67 -7.09
N LEU A 34 -14.69 -7.22 -7.06
CA LEU A 34 -14.35 -5.80 -7.03
C LEU A 34 -13.65 -5.45 -8.34
N PRO A 35 -14.05 -4.37 -9.04
CA PRO A 35 -13.30 -3.85 -10.17
C PRO A 35 -11.88 -3.52 -9.73
N ALA A 36 -10.88 -4.15 -10.37
CA ALA A 36 -9.49 -4.02 -9.91
C ALA A 36 -9.03 -2.55 -9.94
N GLY A 37 -9.32 -1.82 -11.01
CA GLY A 37 -8.90 -0.42 -11.12
C GLY A 37 -9.49 0.50 -10.04
N GLU A 38 -10.72 0.24 -9.60
CA GLU A 38 -11.37 1.06 -8.57
C GLU A 38 -10.79 0.77 -7.18
N ILE A 39 -10.66 -0.50 -6.81
CA ILE A 39 -10.10 -0.86 -5.50
C ILE A 39 -8.60 -0.58 -5.41
N GLU A 40 -7.84 -0.81 -6.49
CA GLU A 40 -6.41 -0.46 -6.57
C GLU A 40 -6.24 1.05 -6.37
N GLY A 41 -7.02 1.87 -7.08
CA GLY A 41 -6.99 3.33 -6.96
C GLY A 41 -7.30 3.81 -5.54
N LEU A 42 -8.36 3.27 -4.93
CA LEU A 42 -8.74 3.62 -3.56
C LEU A 42 -7.67 3.23 -2.53
N VAL A 43 -7.13 2.01 -2.64
CA VAL A 43 -6.06 1.53 -1.75
C VAL A 43 -4.81 2.41 -1.89
N MET A 44 -4.40 2.74 -3.12
CA MET A 44 -3.25 3.61 -3.35
C MET A 44 -3.45 5.00 -2.74
N ALA A 45 -4.61 5.62 -2.97
CA ALA A 45 -4.93 6.92 -2.40
C ALA A 45 -4.92 6.90 -0.86
N GLN A 46 -5.51 5.86 -0.26
CA GLN A 46 -5.56 5.73 1.20
C GLN A 46 -4.17 5.46 1.79
N VAL A 47 -3.36 4.60 1.16
CA VAL A 47 -1.97 4.35 1.60
C VAL A 47 -1.21 5.67 1.64
N ARG A 48 -1.27 6.49 0.58
CA ARG A 48 -0.61 7.80 0.56
C ARG A 48 -1.07 8.69 1.71
N ALA A 49 -2.38 8.78 1.96
CA ALA A 49 -2.90 9.56 3.07
C ALA A 49 -2.41 9.07 4.44
N LEU A 50 -2.32 7.74 4.63
CA LEU A 50 -1.84 7.15 5.88
C LEU A 50 -0.37 7.48 6.16
N LEU A 51 0.48 7.60 5.14
CA LEU A 51 1.91 7.92 5.32
C LEU A 51 2.14 9.28 5.99
N HIS A 52 1.17 10.19 5.89
CA HIS A 52 1.22 11.52 6.51
C HIS A 52 0.57 11.56 7.90
N GLN A 53 -0.05 10.48 8.35
CA GLN A 53 -0.71 10.47 9.66
C GLN A 53 0.34 10.43 10.78
N PRO A 54 0.20 11.27 11.83
CA PRO A 54 1.14 11.31 12.94
C PRO A 54 1.39 9.94 13.58
N GLU A 55 0.34 9.12 13.71
CA GLU A 55 0.42 7.78 14.31
C GLU A 55 1.31 6.84 13.48
N VAL A 56 1.22 6.93 12.15
CA VAL A 56 2.03 6.13 11.23
C VAL A 56 3.48 6.62 11.24
N VAL A 57 3.70 7.93 11.25
CA VAL A 57 5.05 8.53 11.34
C VAL A 57 5.73 8.08 12.64
N VAL A 58 5.05 8.22 13.78
CA VAL A 58 5.59 7.82 15.09
C VAL A 58 5.81 6.31 15.15
N GLY A 59 4.88 5.51 14.63
CA GLY A 59 5.04 4.05 14.55
C GLY A 59 6.26 3.64 13.72
N THR A 60 6.42 4.27 12.56
CA THR A 60 7.56 4.06 11.66
C THR A 60 8.88 4.49 12.31
N TRP A 61 8.90 5.63 12.99
CA TRP A 61 10.07 6.13 13.71
C TRP A 61 10.51 5.18 14.82
N ARG A 62 9.57 4.66 15.61
CA ARG A 62 9.86 3.66 16.65
C ARG A 62 10.46 2.39 16.08
N ALA A 63 9.92 1.90 14.96
CA ALA A 63 10.45 0.73 14.27
C ALA A 63 11.86 0.99 13.70
N ALA A 64 12.07 2.15 13.07
CA ALA A 64 13.36 2.51 12.47
C ALA A 64 14.48 2.66 13.51
N ARG A 65 14.17 3.18 14.71
CA ARG A 65 15.15 3.38 15.79
C ARG A 65 15.75 2.09 16.34
N VAL A 66 15.14 0.93 16.09
CA VAL A 66 15.71 -0.36 16.49
C VAL A 66 17.03 -0.62 15.75
N GLU A 67 17.12 -0.26 14.48
CA GLU A 67 18.32 -0.43 13.65
C GLU A 67 19.14 0.86 13.47
N ALA A 68 18.51 2.03 13.63
CA ALA A 68 19.15 3.34 13.49
C ALA A 68 18.79 4.25 14.68
N PRO A 69 19.45 4.10 15.85
CA PRO A 69 19.07 4.77 17.10
C PRO A 69 19.03 6.30 17.02
N ASP A 70 19.86 6.89 16.14
CA ASP A 70 20.03 8.33 15.97
C ASP A 70 18.99 8.96 15.03
N VAL A 71 18.14 8.15 14.37
CA VAL A 71 17.11 8.69 13.47
C VAL A 71 16.04 9.45 14.27
N THR A 72 15.76 10.66 13.83
CA THR A 72 14.74 11.52 14.44
C THR A 72 13.37 11.29 13.80
N GLU A 73 12.30 11.63 14.54
CA GLU A 73 10.94 11.57 14.00
C GLU A 73 10.79 12.52 12.78
N GLY A 74 11.45 13.67 12.83
CA GLY A 74 11.48 14.64 11.74
C GLY A 74 12.08 14.07 10.46
N GLU A 75 13.24 13.41 10.55
CA GLU A 75 13.86 12.76 9.39
C GLU A 75 12.95 11.68 8.78
N VAL A 76 12.24 10.90 9.62
CA VAL A 76 11.29 9.89 9.14
C VAL A 76 10.10 10.54 8.43
N ARG A 77 9.51 11.58 9.02
CA ARG A 77 8.42 12.34 8.40
C ARG A 77 8.84 12.91 7.05
N ASP A 78 10.01 13.55 6.99
CA ASP A 78 10.50 14.20 5.78
C ASP A 78 10.88 13.16 4.72
N ALA A 79 11.40 12.00 5.12
CA ALA A 79 11.62 10.86 4.22
C ALA A 79 10.31 10.32 3.63
N LEU A 80 9.29 10.08 4.45
CA LEU A 80 7.97 9.62 3.98
C LEU A 80 7.30 10.67 3.08
N GLY A 81 7.40 11.96 3.43
CA GLY A 81 6.85 13.05 2.62
C GLY A 81 7.49 13.17 1.23
N ARG A 82 8.77 12.79 1.07
CA ARG A 82 9.44 12.76 -0.24
C ARG A 82 8.97 11.65 -1.16
N LEU A 83 8.30 10.63 -0.61
CA LEU A 83 7.74 9.56 -1.44
C LEU A 83 6.58 10.07 -2.30
N ASP A 84 5.83 11.08 -1.86
CA ASP A 84 4.66 11.60 -2.56
C ASP A 84 4.95 12.09 -3.99
N PRO A 85 5.90 13.02 -4.23
CA PRO A 85 6.20 13.46 -5.58
C PRO A 85 6.86 12.36 -6.42
N LEU A 86 7.57 11.42 -5.78
CA LEU A 86 8.15 10.27 -6.48
C LEU A 86 7.06 9.31 -6.94
N TRP A 87 5.97 9.18 -6.18
CA TRP A 87 4.90 8.24 -6.46
C TRP A 87 4.31 8.44 -7.85
N ASP A 88 4.08 9.68 -8.28
CA ASP A 88 3.45 9.95 -9.57
C ASP A 88 4.39 9.69 -10.78
N GLU A 89 5.70 9.59 -10.53
CA GLU A 89 6.74 9.29 -11.54
C GLU A 89 7.09 7.80 -11.62
N LEU A 90 6.59 6.98 -10.69
CA LEU A 90 6.88 5.55 -10.67
C LEU A 90 6.10 4.80 -11.77
N PHE A 91 6.80 3.86 -12.41
CA PHE A 91 6.14 2.90 -13.28
C PHE A 91 5.20 1.99 -12.47
N PRO A 92 4.12 1.44 -13.09
CA PRO A 92 3.14 0.61 -12.38
C PRO A 92 3.73 -0.57 -11.60
N GLY A 93 4.82 -1.17 -12.10
CA GLY A 93 5.51 -2.25 -11.39
C GLY A 93 6.15 -1.80 -10.07
N GLU A 94 6.68 -0.58 -10.01
CA GLU A 94 7.23 -0.03 -8.78
C GLU A 94 6.13 0.39 -7.79
N HIS A 95 4.98 0.89 -8.26
CA HIS A 95 3.81 1.08 -7.39
C HIS A 95 3.43 -0.22 -6.71
N GLU A 96 3.33 -1.31 -7.47
CA GLU A 96 2.98 -2.62 -6.92
C GLU A 96 4.02 -3.09 -5.91
N ARG A 97 5.31 -2.93 -6.23
CA ARG A 97 6.41 -3.33 -5.34
C ARG A 97 6.36 -2.58 -4.02
N ILE A 98 6.17 -1.26 -4.06
CA ILE A 98 6.09 -0.43 -2.85
C ILE A 98 4.82 -0.76 -2.07
N VAL A 99 3.65 -0.86 -2.70
CA VAL A 99 2.42 -1.22 -2.00
C VAL A 99 2.55 -2.57 -1.29
N ARG A 100 3.16 -3.58 -1.93
CA ARG A 100 3.41 -4.89 -1.31
C ARG A 100 4.38 -4.83 -0.12
N LEU A 101 5.31 -3.87 -0.12
CA LEU A 101 6.22 -3.64 1.01
C LEU A 101 5.47 -3.00 2.20
N LEU A 102 4.63 -2.02 1.90
CA LEU A 102 3.99 -1.14 2.89
C LEU A 102 2.69 -1.70 3.46
N VAL A 103 1.96 -2.51 2.71
CA VAL A 103 0.65 -3.04 3.10
C VAL A 103 0.77 -4.51 3.48
N GLU A 104 0.48 -4.83 4.74
CA GLU A 104 0.39 -6.20 5.22
C GLU A 104 -0.90 -6.87 4.72
N ARG A 105 -2.03 -6.16 4.80
CA ARG A 105 -3.34 -6.70 4.42
C ARG A 105 -4.34 -5.60 4.09
N VAL A 106 -5.18 -5.85 3.09
CA VAL A 106 -6.42 -5.11 2.85
C VAL A 106 -7.59 -6.04 3.12
N THR A 107 -8.48 -5.63 4.02
CA THR A 107 -9.71 -6.35 4.38
C THR A 107 -10.90 -5.56 3.86
N VAL A 108 -11.76 -6.16 3.04
CA VAL A 108 -12.96 -5.51 2.51
C VAL A 108 -14.19 -6.16 3.14
N GLY A 109 -15.07 -5.35 3.69
CA GLY A 109 -16.36 -5.76 4.24
C GLY A 109 -17.43 -4.68 4.04
N ASP A 110 -18.60 -4.89 4.64
CA ASP A 110 -19.79 -4.07 4.39
C ASP A 110 -19.61 -2.60 4.81
N ALA A 111 -18.78 -2.34 5.82
CA ALA A 111 -18.46 -0.99 6.30
C ALA A 111 -17.39 -0.27 5.47
N GLY A 112 -16.72 -0.96 4.54
CA GLY A 112 -15.64 -0.42 3.71
C GLY A 112 -14.40 -1.30 3.66
N ALA A 113 -13.26 -0.67 3.36
CA ALA A 113 -11.96 -1.33 3.30
C ALA A 113 -11.07 -0.88 4.46
N GLU A 114 -10.49 -1.83 5.17
CA GLU A 114 -9.48 -1.63 6.21
C GLU A 114 -8.10 -1.97 5.63
N ILE A 115 -7.12 -1.11 5.91
CA ILE A 115 -5.73 -1.29 5.46
C ILE A 115 -4.85 -1.46 6.69
N LYS A 116 -4.19 -2.62 6.78
CA LYS A 116 -3.15 -2.89 7.77
C LYS A 116 -1.78 -2.63 7.16
N LEU A 117 -1.06 -1.68 7.74
CA LEU A 117 0.29 -1.30 7.31
C LEU A 117 1.37 -2.17 7.96
N ASN A 118 2.46 -2.37 7.23
CA ASN A 118 3.69 -2.98 7.69
C ASN A 118 4.69 -1.90 8.13
N LEU A 119 4.76 -1.65 9.44
CA LEU A 119 5.62 -0.60 10.01
C LEU A 119 7.12 -0.89 9.80
N ASP A 120 7.52 -2.16 9.77
CA ASP A 120 8.93 -2.53 9.53
C ASP A 120 9.32 -2.24 8.07
N GLY A 121 8.40 -2.50 7.13
CA GLY A 121 8.56 -2.14 5.72
C GLY A 121 8.66 -0.63 5.53
N LEU A 122 7.82 0.15 6.24
CA LEU A 122 7.88 1.61 6.27
C LEU A 122 9.21 2.12 6.83
N ALA A 123 9.71 1.52 7.91
CA ALA A 123 10.98 1.89 8.52
C ALA A 123 12.17 1.61 7.59
N GLY A 124 12.13 0.48 6.86
CA GLY A 124 13.10 0.21 5.79
C GLY A 124 13.07 1.27 4.69
N LEU A 125 11.88 1.58 4.17
CA LEU A 125 11.72 2.58 3.11
C LEU A 125 12.17 3.98 3.53
N ALA A 126 11.80 4.42 4.75
CA ALA A 126 12.20 5.72 5.27
C ALA A 126 13.72 5.85 5.37
N ARG A 127 14.41 4.78 5.80
CA ARG A 127 15.89 4.75 5.83
C ARG A 127 16.49 4.81 4.43
N ASP A 128 15.95 4.08 3.47
CA ASP A 128 16.44 4.11 2.08
C ASP A 128 16.29 5.51 1.46
N LEU A 129 15.17 6.18 1.71
CA LEU A 129 14.91 7.54 1.23
C LEU A 129 15.83 8.57 1.92
N ALA A 130 16.09 8.42 3.22
CA ALA A 130 17.04 9.25 3.94
C ALA A 130 18.50 9.01 3.50
N ALA A 131 18.88 7.76 3.22
CA ALA A 131 20.21 7.43 2.74
C ALA A 131 20.49 7.99 1.34
N LYS A 132 19.50 7.93 0.44
CA LYS A 132 19.60 8.53 -0.91
C LYS A 132 19.80 10.04 -0.88
N GLU A 133 19.29 10.73 0.15
CA GLU A 133 19.51 12.16 0.35
C GLU A 133 20.96 12.49 0.68
N ARG A 134 21.56 11.74 1.61
CA ARG A 134 22.94 11.96 2.08
C ARG A 134 23.99 11.70 1.00
N VAL A 135 23.63 10.97 -0.06
CA VAL A 135 24.51 10.72 -1.21
C VAL A 135 24.32 11.79 -2.30
N ALA A 136 23.19 12.49 -2.32
CA ALA A 136 22.89 13.54 -3.29
C ALA A 136 23.29 14.96 -2.83
N ALA A 137 23.65 15.12 -1.54
CA ALA A 137 24.15 16.35 -0.91
C ALA A 137 25.69 16.35 -0.81
#